data_AF-W4JT60-F1
#
_entry.id   AF-W4JT60-F1
#
_cell.length_a   1.000
_cell.length_b   1.000
_cell.length_c   1.000
_cell.angle_alpha   90.00
_cell.angle_beta   90.00
_cell.angle_gamma   90.00
#
_symmetry.space_group_name_H-M   'P 1'
#
loop_
_entity.id
_entity.type
_entity.pdbx_description
1 polymer ?
#
loop_
_entity_poly.entity_id
_entity_poly.type
_entity_poly.pdbx_seq_one_letter_code
_entity_poly.pdbx_strand_id
1 'polypeptide(L)'
;VKWGRGVGMSEARTQDFLAKQVNEDNNSAVRVPVIYLAFRLNNVGYIAMQHVGDRDCTRDDFPKIALAVKHLQQIPSPTSAPGPVNRGPIMHSLFSDCISSVPYSSVDLLEEHINALLASRRWPWRVNFAEKAGIPLSLCIDDLHWGNFRIDSSGLIYSIDHARTNFLPLAFRHLSLAEG
;
A
#
# COMPACT_ATOMS: atom_id res chain seq x y z
N VAL A 1 0.38 -11.69 -16.01
CA VAL A 1 -0.77 -10.75 -16.01
C VAL A 1 -1.61 -11.06 -14.78
N LYS A 2 -1.87 -10.08 -13.93
CA LYS A 2 -2.83 -10.19 -12.83
C LYS A 2 -4.20 -9.75 -13.33
N TRP A 3 -5.27 -10.46 -12.97
CA TRP A 3 -6.62 -10.10 -13.37
C TRP A 3 -7.67 -10.52 -12.34
N GLY A 4 -8.81 -9.84 -12.34
CA GLY A 4 -9.93 -10.16 -11.44
C GLY A 4 -10.85 -8.97 -11.17
N ARG A 5 -11.98 -9.25 -10.50
CA ARG A 5 -12.95 -8.20 -10.11
C ARG A 5 -12.37 -7.20 -9.09
N GLY A 6 -11.50 -7.69 -8.20
CA GLY A 6 -10.81 -6.88 -7.20
C GLY A 6 -9.58 -6.12 -7.72
N VAL A 7 -9.17 -6.34 -8.97
CA VAL A 7 -7.99 -5.67 -9.54
C VAL A 7 -8.36 -4.24 -9.92
N GLY A 8 -7.81 -3.29 -9.17
CA GLY A 8 -8.10 -1.87 -9.29
C GLY A 8 -7.09 -1.13 -10.17
N MET A 9 -7.51 0.00 -10.76
CA MET A 9 -6.55 0.92 -11.40
C MET A 9 -5.71 1.67 -10.36
N SER A 10 -6.19 1.80 -9.12
CA SER A 10 -5.41 2.30 -7.99
C SER A 10 -4.18 1.43 -7.71
N GLU A 11 -4.35 0.10 -7.70
CA GLU A 11 -3.25 -0.87 -7.55
C GLU A 11 -2.17 -0.64 -8.62
N ALA A 12 -2.57 -0.62 -9.89
CA ALA A 12 -1.64 -0.43 -11.00
C ALA A 12 -0.86 0.90 -10.89
N ARG A 13 -1.53 1.99 -10.51
CA ARG A 13 -0.90 3.31 -10.38
C ARG A 13 0.01 3.39 -9.17
N THR A 14 -0.39 2.81 -8.03
CA THR A 14 0.47 2.73 -6.85
C THR A 14 1.71 1.90 -7.17
N GLN A 15 1.56 0.74 -7.81
CA GLN A 15 2.69 -0.09 -8.21
C GLN A 15 3.63 0.61 -9.20
N ASP A 16 3.09 1.26 -10.24
CA ASP A 16 3.88 2.02 -11.22
C ASP A 16 4.66 3.17 -10.57
N PHE A 17 4.03 3.89 -9.63
CA PHE A 17 4.69 4.92 -8.85
C PHE A 17 5.85 4.36 -8.01
N LEU A 18 5.62 3.28 -7.26
CA LEU A 18 6.65 2.65 -6.45
C LEU A 18 7.81 2.13 -7.29
N ALA A 19 7.52 1.48 -8.43
CA ALA A 19 8.53 1.01 -9.37
C ALA A 19 9.44 2.14 -9.86
N LYS A 20 8.88 3.31 -10.19
CA LYS A 20 9.67 4.50 -10.57
C LYS A 20 10.54 5.03 -9.44
N GLN A 21 10.08 4.91 -8.18
CA GLN A 21 10.85 5.39 -7.03
C GLN A 21 12.02 4.46 -6.65
N VAL A 22 11.81 3.14 -6.67
CA VAL A 22 12.83 2.20 -6.14
C VAL A 22 13.71 1.57 -7.20
N ASN A 23 13.24 1.44 -8.45
CA ASN A 23 14.02 0.74 -9.48
C ASN A 23 15.13 1.62 -10.10
N GLU A 24 15.08 2.94 -9.90
CA GLU A 24 16.13 3.87 -10.34
C GLU A 24 17.40 3.74 -9.48
N ASP A 25 17.27 3.32 -8.22
CA ASP A 25 18.40 3.08 -7.32
C ASP A 25 18.89 1.63 -7.41
N ASN A 26 20.08 1.43 -8.00
CA ASN A 26 20.70 0.12 -8.10
C ASN A 26 21.05 -0.51 -6.74
N ASN A 27 21.13 0.29 -5.67
CA ASN A 27 21.38 -0.18 -4.31
C ASN A 27 20.08 -0.36 -3.50
N SER A 28 18.90 -0.21 -4.12
CA SER A 28 17.64 -0.40 -3.41
C SER A 28 17.54 -1.83 -2.89
N ALA A 29 17.08 -1.96 -1.64
CA ALA A 29 16.86 -3.25 -0.99
C ALA A 29 15.67 -4.03 -1.60
N VAL A 30 14.88 -3.39 -2.45
CA VAL A 30 13.65 -3.93 -3.03
C VAL A 30 13.38 -3.33 -4.40
N ARG A 31 12.88 -4.14 -5.32
CA ARG A 31 12.32 -3.68 -6.59
C ARG A 31 10.82 -3.89 -6.65
N VAL A 32 10.17 -3.20 -7.57
CA VAL A 32 8.73 -3.38 -7.85
C VAL A 32 8.56 -3.65 -9.35
N PRO A 33 7.76 -4.64 -9.78
CA PRO A 33 7.59 -4.94 -11.19
C PRO A 33 7.06 -3.74 -11.97
N VAL A 34 7.71 -3.41 -13.09
CA VAL A 34 7.25 -2.35 -14.00
C VAL A 34 5.90 -2.74 -14.60
N ILE A 35 4.96 -1.79 -14.62
CA ILE A 35 3.67 -1.95 -15.29
C ILE A 35 3.81 -1.63 -16.78
N TYR A 36 3.40 -2.56 -17.64
CA TYR A 36 3.35 -2.35 -19.09
C TYR A 36 1.99 -1.84 -19.55
N LEU A 37 0.91 -2.35 -18.96
CA LEU A 37 -0.46 -2.03 -19.33
C LEU A 37 -1.41 -2.31 -18.17
N ALA A 38 -2.35 -1.41 -17.92
CA ALA A 38 -3.45 -1.63 -16.98
C ALA A 38 -4.76 -1.10 -17.56
N PHE A 39 -5.81 -1.92 -17.52
CA PHE A 39 -7.14 -1.55 -18.02
C PHE A 39 -8.26 -2.33 -17.32
N ARG A 40 -9.51 -1.91 -17.56
CA ARG A 40 -10.71 -2.63 -17.13
C ARG A 40 -11.56 -3.01 -18.34
N LEU A 41 -12.07 -4.24 -18.34
CA LEU A 41 -13.02 -4.75 -19.32
C LEU A 41 -14.11 -5.54 -18.58
N ASN A 42 -15.39 -5.23 -18.81
CA ASN A 42 -16.52 -5.95 -18.21
C ASN A 42 -16.43 -6.13 -16.68
N ASN A 43 -16.06 -5.08 -15.94
CA ASN A 43 -15.82 -5.09 -14.48
C ASN A 43 -14.67 -5.98 -13.99
N VAL A 44 -13.81 -6.45 -14.89
CA VAL A 44 -12.57 -7.16 -14.57
C VAL A 44 -11.40 -6.23 -14.83
N GLY A 45 -10.53 -6.06 -13.85
CA GLY A 45 -9.25 -5.36 -14.02
C GLY A 45 -8.18 -6.29 -14.53
N TYR A 46 -7.27 -5.76 -15.33
CA TYR A 46 -6.10 -6.45 -15.86
C TYR A 46 -4.86 -5.58 -15.66
N ILE A 47 -3.79 -6.20 -15.18
CA ILE A 47 -2.47 -5.57 -15.01
C ILE A 47 -1.43 -6.50 -15.67
N ALA A 48 -0.86 -6.04 -16.79
CA ALA A 48 0.32 -6.64 -17.40
C ALA A 48 1.56 -5.92 -16.87
N MET A 49 2.49 -6.69 -16.32
CA MET A 49 3.68 -6.19 -15.64
C MET A 49 4.84 -7.15 -15.84
N GLN A 50 6.04 -6.66 -15.54
CA GLN A 50 7.28 -7.43 -15.58
C GLN A 50 7.12 -8.75 -14.81
N HIS A 51 7.56 -9.85 -15.41
CA HIS A 51 7.72 -11.10 -14.67
C HIS A 51 9.02 -11.02 -13.86
N VAL A 52 8.92 -11.14 -12.55
CA VAL A 52 10.04 -10.94 -11.61
C VAL A 52 10.14 -12.06 -10.61
N GLY A 53 11.34 -12.28 -10.08
CA GLY A 53 11.62 -13.29 -9.06
C GLY A 53 11.56 -14.72 -9.60
N ASP A 54 12.39 -15.58 -9.01
CA ASP A 54 12.47 -16.99 -9.38
C ASP A 54 11.57 -17.84 -8.48
N ARG A 55 11.39 -17.42 -7.22
CA ARG A 55 10.49 -18.06 -6.25
C ARG A 55 9.79 -17.03 -5.37
N ASP A 56 8.71 -17.47 -4.75
CA ASP A 56 8.06 -16.70 -3.70
C ASP A 56 8.93 -16.71 -2.43
N CYS A 57 8.88 -15.62 -1.68
CA CYS A 57 9.54 -15.56 -0.40
C CYS A 57 8.86 -16.50 0.61
N THR A 58 9.66 -17.00 1.54
CA THR A 58 9.23 -17.86 2.64
C THR A 58 9.52 -17.17 3.97
N ARG A 59 9.23 -17.85 5.09
CA ARG A 59 9.53 -17.32 6.42
C ARG A 59 11.03 -17.07 6.65
N ASP A 60 11.88 -17.83 6.00
CA ASP A 60 13.34 -17.67 6.10
C ASP A 60 13.82 -16.34 5.48
N ASP A 61 13.00 -15.74 4.60
CA ASP A 61 13.30 -14.47 3.94
C ASP A 61 12.81 -13.24 4.75
N PHE A 62 12.21 -13.44 5.93
CA PHE A 62 11.67 -12.35 6.77
C PHE A 62 12.64 -11.19 7.04
N PRO A 63 13.94 -11.41 7.34
CA PRO A 63 14.87 -10.30 7.51
C PRO A 63 14.98 -9.40 6.26
N LYS A 64 14.94 -10.01 5.07
CA LYS A 64 14.99 -9.26 3.80
C LYS A 64 13.65 -8.57 3.52
N ILE A 65 12.52 -9.22 3.80
CA ILE A 65 11.19 -8.61 3.70
C ILE A 65 11.08 -7.39 4.61
N ALA A 66 11.55 -7.49 5.86
CA ALA A 66 11.55 -6.37 6.79
C ALA A 66 12.38 -5.17 6.28
N LEU A 67 13.54 -5.44 5.67
CA LEU A 67 14.36 -4.41 5.03
C LEU A 67 13.65 -3.78 3.82
N ALA A 68 13.03 -4.60 2.97
CA ALA A 68 12.24 -4.15 1.84
C ALA A 68 11.08 -3.24 2.26
N VAL A 69 10.31 -3.66 3.27
CA VAL A 69 9.19 -2.88 3.84
C VAL A 69 9.69 -1.57 4.42
N LYS A 70 10.79 -1.58 5.17
CA LYS A 70 11.40 -0.37 5.73
C LYS A 70 11.81 0.61 4.62
N HIS A 71 12.37 0.11 3.53
CA HIS A 71 12.75 0.93 2.38
C HIS A 71 11.52 1.51 1.66
N LEU A 72 10.49 0.70 1.39
CA LEU A 72 9.23 1.17 0.79
C LEU A 72 8.54 2.23 1.66
N GLN A 73 8.58 2.08 2.97
CA GLN A 73 8.04 3.03 3.93
C GLN A 73 8.77 4.39 3.95
N GLN A 74 9.96 4.50 3.35
CA GLN A 74 10.67 5.78 3.22
C GLN A 74 10.24 6.58 1.99
N ILE A 75 9.48 5.96 1.07
CA ILE A 75 9.01 6.64 -0.14
C ILE A 75 8.02 7.74 0.25
N PRO A 76 8.26 9.00 -0.19
CA PRO A 76 7.37 10.11 0.12
C PRO A 76 6.05 9.97 -0.63
N SER A 77 4.97 10.43 0.01
CA SER A 77 3.68 10.52 -0.67
C SER A 77 3.73 11.53 -1.82
N PRO A 78 3.18 11.19 -3.01
CA PRO A 78 3.08 12.13 -4.12
C PRO A 78 2.03 13.22 -3.88
N THR A 79 1.17 13.08 -2.86
CA THR A 79 0.12 14.06 -2.52
C THR A 79 -0.07 14.20 -1.01
N SER A 80 -0.77 15.25 -0.57
CA SER A 80 -1.18 15.42 0.83
C SER A 80 -2.50 14.72 1.18
N ALA A 81 -3.21 14.14 0.20
CA ALA A 81 -4.48 13.46 0.41
C ALA A 81 -4.24 11.97 0.74
N PRO A 82 -4.89 11.42 1.79
CA PRO A 82 -4.68 10.03 2.17
C PRO A 82 -5.35 9.06 1.19
N GLY A 83 -4.68 7.94 0.90
CA GLY A 83 -5.17 6.89 0.01
C GLY A 83 -4.15 6.44 -1.04
N PRO A 84 -4.59 5.74 -2.09
CA PRO A 84 -3.71 5.24 -3.14
C PRO A 84 -3.22 6.38 -4.05
N VAL A 85 -2.21 6.08 -4.86
CA VAL A 85 -1.67 7.03 -5.85
C VAL A 85 -2.77 7.43 -6.84
N ASN A 86 -2.81 8.73 -7.18
CA ASN A 86 -3.83 9.36 -8.04
C ASN A 86 -5.26 9.34 -7.48
N ARG A 87 -5.40 9.28 -6.15
CA ARG A 87 -6.67 9.39 -5.41
C ARG A 87 -7.59 8.18 -5.63
N GLY A 88 -8.46 7.96 -4.67
CA GLY A 88 -9.41 6.86 -4.66
C GLY A 88 -9.77 6.46 -3.23
N PRO A 89 -10.69 5.51 -3.06
CA PRO A 89 -10.94 4.92 -1.75
C PRO A 89 -9.67 4.32 -1.14
N ILE A 90 -9.54 4.44 0.17
CA ILE A 90 -8.47 3.78 0.94
C ILE A 90 -8.77 2.29 0.98
N MET A 91 -7.81 1.45 0.60
CA MET A 91 -7.91 0.00 0.69
C MET A 91 -7.19 -0.51 1.95
N HIS A 92 -7.88 -0.75 3.06
CA HIS A 92 -7.26 -1.08 4.35
C HIS A 92 -8.20 -1.90 5.24
N SER A 93 -7.68 -2.84 6.04
CA SER A 93 -8.47 -3.78 6.86
C SER A 93 -9.39 -3.12 7.90
N LEU A 94 -9.00 -1.92 8.37
CA LEU A 94 -9.83 -1.03 9.20
C LEU A 94 -11.28 -0.84 8.70
N PHE A 95 -11.53 -0.92 7.39
CA PHE A 95 -12.88 -0.75 6.82
C PHE A 95 -13.57 -2.12 6.60
N SER A 96 -14.89 -2.18 6.75
CA SER A 96 -15.65 -3.45 6.75
C SER A 96 -15.48 -4.32 5.50
N ASP A 97 -15.23 -3.71 4.34
CA ASP A 97 -14.97 -4.40 3.06
C ASP A 97 -13.51 -4.25 2.60
N CYS A 98 -12.62 -3.92 3.55
CA CYS A 98 -11.23 -3.53 3.30
C CYS A 98 -11.10 -2.32 2.35
N ILE A 99 -12.16 -1.51 2.20
CA ILE A 99 -12.21 -0.32 1.35
C ILE A 99 -13.07 0.77 2.01
N SER A 100 -12.63 2.03 1.94
CA SER A 100 -13.45 3.16 2.39
C SER A 100 -14.61 3.42 1.42
N SER A 101 -15.75 3.87 1.94
CA SER A 101 -16.91 4.22 1.09
C SER A 101 -16.67 5.48 0.24
N VAL A 102 -15.76 6.33 0.67
CA VAL A 102 -15.41 7.60 0.02
C VAL A 102 -13.90 7.78 -0.06
N PRO A 103 -13.39 8.48 -1.09
CA PRO A 103 -12.05 9.05 -1.06
C PRO A 103 -12.01 10.25 -0.10
N TYR A 104 -10.84 10.52 0.49
CA TYR A 104 -10.63 11.68 1.35
C TYR A 104 -9.75 12.71 0.66
N SER A 105 -10.14 13.97 0.70
CA SER A 105 -9.33 15.07 0.15
C SER A 105 -8.29 15.61 1.12
N SER A 106 -8.42 15.33 2.42
CA SER A 106 -7.50 15.74 3.47
C SER A 106 -7.42 14.70 4.61
N VAL A 107 -6.37 14.81 5.41
CA VAL A 107 -6.21 14.02 6.65
C VAL A 107 -7.31 14.37 7.66
N ASP A 108 -7.71 15.64 7.74
CA ASP A 108 -8.75 16.10 8.67
C ASP A 108 -10.10 15.40 8.44
N LEU A 109 -10.49 15.21 7.18
CA LEU A 109 -11.73 14.48 6.84
C LEU A 109 -11.66 13.00 7.21
N LEU A 110 -10.47 12.38 7.07
CA LEU A 110 -10.25 11.00 7.51
C LEU A 110 -10.32 10.90 9.04
N GLU A 111 -9.72 11.86 9.74
CA GLU A 111 -9.77 11.97 11.20
C GLU A 111 -11.21 12.13 11.70
N GLU A 112 -11.96 13.07 11.14
CA GLU A 112 -13.35 13.36 11.50
C GLU A 112 -14.22 12.11 11.32
N HIS A 113 -14.09 11.42 10.18
CA HIS A 113 -14.88 10.21 9.92
C HIS A 113 -14.53 9.09 10.90
N ILE A 114 -13.26 8.83 11.17
CA ILE A 114 -12.86 7.80 12.15
C ILE A 114 -13.39 8.15 13.54
N ASN A 115 -13.25 9.41 13.96
CA ASN A 115 -13.76 9.86 15.26
C ASN A 115 -15.29 9.77 15.36
N ALA A 116 -16.01 10.07 14.29
CA ALA A 116 -17.46 9.89 14.23
C ALA A 116 -17.85 8.41 14.35
N LEU A 117 -17.09 7.51 13.71
CA LEU A 117 -17.31 6.06 13.81
C LEU A 117 -17.05 5.56 15.24
N LEU A 118 -15.93 5.95 15.85
CA LEU A 118 -15.59 5.60 17.24
C LEU A 118 -16.68 6.07 18.22
N ALA A 119 -17.15 7.31 18.06
CA ALA A 119 -18.23 7.88 18.85
C ALA A 119 -19.56 7.12 18.65
N SER A 120 -19.90 6.75 17.41
CA SER A 120 -21.11 5.97 17.11
C SER A 120 -21.10 4.59 17.76
N ARG A 121 -19.91 4.00 17.93
CA ARG A 121 -19.68 2.72 18.62
C ARG A 121 -19.55 2.88 20.14
N ARG A 122 -19.69 4.10 20.67
CA ARG A 122 -19.51 4.46 22.08
C ARG A 122 -18.14 4.06 22.63
N TRP A 123 -17.12 4.05 21.77
CA TRP A 123 -15.75 3.83 22.21
C TRP A 123 -15.19 5.13 22.80
N PRO A 124 -14.48 5.09 23.94
CA PRO A 124 -13.97 6.30 24.59
C PRO A 124 -12.76 6.90 23.87
N TRP A 125 -12.26 6.24 22.83
CA TRP A 125 -11.05 6.62 22.11
C TRP A 125 -11.34 7.65 21.02
N ARG A 126 -10.33 8.48 20.75
CA ARG A 126 -10.28 9.38 19.60
C ARG A 126 -8.91 9.28 18.95
N VAL A 127 -8.89 9.44 17.63
CA VAL A 127 -7.66 9.62 16.87
C VAL A 127 -7.39 11.11 16.70
N ASN A 128 -6.12 11.47 16.76
CA ASN A 128 -5.63 12.80 16.44
C ASN A 128 -4.41 12.61 15.51
N PHE A 129 -4.64 12.78 14.22
CA PHE A 129 -3.61 12.84 13.20
C PHE A 129 -3.00 14.25 13.10
N ALA A 130 -3.71 15.28 13.59
CA ALA A 130 -3.30 16.68 13.60
C ALA A 130 -2.12 17.01 14.54
N GLU A 131 -1.80 16.18 15.55
CA GLU A 131 -0.57 16.29 16.37
C GLU A 131 0.72 16.28 15.53
N LYS A 132 0.61 15.99 14.23
CA LYS A 132 1.70 15.91 13.27
C LYS A 132 1.44 16.75 12.02
N ALA A 133 0.83 17.94 12.13
CA ALA A 133 0.75 18.89 11.03
C ALA A 133 2.16 19.09 10.41
N GLY A 134 2.33 18.71 9.15
CA GLY A 134 3.62 18.74 8.44
C GLY A 134 4.39 17.42 8.37
N ILE A 135 3.96 16.35 9.07
CA ILE A 135 4.52 15.02 8.83
C ILE A 135 3.91 14.45 7.56
N PRO A 136 4.73 14.10 6.55
CA PRO A 136 4.23 13.58 5.30
C PRO A 136 3.48 12.26 5.51
N LEU A 137 2.46 12.04 4.68
CA LEU A 137 1.82 10.74 4.60
C LEU A 137 2.86 9.66 4.30
N SER A 138 2.64 8.52 4.90
CA SER A 138 3.60 7.45 4.99
C SER A 138 3.04 6.26 4.21
N LEU A 139 3.87 5.60 3.40
CA LEU A 139 3.42 4.38 2.72
C LEU A 139 3.02 3.34 3.78
N CYS A 140 1.80 2.83 3.65
CA CYS A 140 1.16 1.83 4.50
C CYS A 140 0.83 0.63 3.62
N ILE A 141 1.43 -0.52 3.94
CA ILE A 141 1.24 -1.78 3.23
C ILE A 141 0.38 -2.65 4.15
N ASP A 142 -0.93 -2.68 3.89
CA ASP A 142 -1.91 -3.40 4.72
C ASP A 142 -1.82 -4.92 4.53
N ASP A 143 -1.57 -5.36 3.30
CA ASP A 143 -1.45 -6.79 2.95
C ASP A 143 -0.01 -7.28 3.04
N LEU A 144 0.56 -7.25 4.26
CA LEU A 144 1.95 -7.60 4.53
C LEU A 144 2.19 -9.12 4.61
N HIS A 145 1.77 -9.86 3.59
CA HIS A 145 1.98 -11.31 3.51
C HIS A 145 3.30 -11.63 2.78
N TRP A 146 4.08 -12.61 3.25
CA TRP A 146 5.36 -12.97 2.60
C TRP A 146 5.20 -13.44 1.16
N GLY A 147 4.03 -13.99 0.80
CA GLY A 147 3.69 -14.36 -0.57
C GLY A 147 3.55 -13.17 -1.53
N ASN A 148 3.43 -11.95 -1.01
CA ASN A 148 3.47 -10.71 -1.78
C ASN A 148 4.91 -10.22 -2.02
N PHE A 149 5.90 -11.07 -1.75
CA PHE A 149 7.30 -10.84 -2.07
C PHE A 149 7.86 -12.01 -2.85
N ARG A 150 8.67 -11.71 -3.86
CA ARG A 150 9.43 -12.70 -4.63
C ARG A 150 10.92 -12.39 -4.53
N ILE A 151 11.74 -13.41 -4.71
CA ILE A 151 13.20 -13.27 -4.67
C ILE A 151 13.80 -13.94 -5.90
N ASP A 152 14.79 -13.29 -6.50
CA ASP A 152 15.57 -13.87 -7.59
C ASP A 152 16.84 -14.60 -7.09
N SER A 153 17.50 -15.29 -8.00
CA SER A 153 18.73 -16.05 -7.77
C SER A 153 19.91 -15.20 -7.30
N SER A 154 19.89 -13.88 -7.52
CA SER A 154 20.88 -12.94 -6.96
C SER A 154 20.58 -12.55 -5.51
N GLY A 155 19.39 -12.91 -5.01
CA GLY A 155 18.92 -12.60 -3.67
C GLY A 155 18.18 -11.26 -3.56
N LEU A 156 17.87 -10.61 -4.70
CA LEU A 156 17.12 -9.37 -4.76
C LEU A 156 15.63 -9.62 -4.56
N ILE A 157 15.01 -8.83 -3.68
CA ILE A 157 13.58 -8.91 -3.37
C ILE A 157 12.77 -8.02 -4.29
N TYR A 158 11.64 -8.54 -4.75
CA TYR A 158 10.58 -7.82 -5.42
C TYR A 158 9.34 -7.78 -4.53
N SER A 159 8.81 -6.58 -4.27
CA SER A 159 7.48 -6.43 -3.70
C SER A 159 6.46 -6.44 -4.82
N ILE A 160 5.44 -7.29 -4.68
CA ILE A 160 4.33 -7.43 -5.61
C ILE A 160 3.01 -7.20 -4.87
N ASP A 161 1.92 -7.08 -5.61
CA ASP A 161 0.57 -6.92 -5.07
C ASP A 161 0.39 -5.70 -4.16
N HIS A 162 0.20 -4.54 -4.77
CA HIS A 162 -0.03 -3.28 -4.05
C HIS A 162 -1.52 -2.91 -3.92
N ALA A 163 -2.42 -3.90 -3.97
CA ALA A 163 -3.87 -3.64 -3.96
C ALA A 163 -4.34 -2.92 -2.69
N ARG A 164 -3.68 -3.18 -1.56
CA ARG A 164 -3.96 -2.53 -0.27
C ARG A 164 -2.81 -1.63 0.22
N THR A 165 -2.07 -1.06 -0.72
CA THR A 165 -1.01 -0.10 -0.41
C THR A 165 -1.52 1.33 -0.58
N ASN A 166 -1.39 2.14 0.48
CA ASN A 166 -1.90 3.51 0.54
C ASN A 166 -0.88 4.44 1.20
N PHE A 167 -0.96 5.74 0.92
CA PHE A 167 -0.30 6.77 1.71
C PHE A 167 -1.24 7.24 2.81
N LEU A 168 -0.91 6.95 4.07
CA LEU A 168 -1.77 7.20 5.23
C LEU A 168 -0.99 7.89 6.36
N PRO A 169 -1.69 8.51 7.33
CA PRO A 169 -1.05 8.98 8.56
C PRO A 169 -0.25 7.86 9.23
N LEU A 170 0.87 8.21 9.87
CA LEU A 170 1.83 7.23 10.43
C LEU A 170 1.16 6.22 11.38
N ALA A 171 0.10 6.62 12.09
CA ALA A 171 -0.66 5.78 13.00
C ALA A 171 -1.16 4.46 12.35
N PHE A 172 -1.43 4.47 11.05
CA PHE A 172 -1.92 3.28 10.34
C PHE A 172 -0.86 2.19 10.20
N ARG A 173 0.44 2.52 10.19
CA ARG A 173 1.51 1.50 10.10
C ARG A 173 1.45 0.49 11.24
N HIS A 174 1.04 0.93 12.41
CA HIS A 174 0.97 0.06 13.59
C HIS A 174 -0.21 -0.90 13.53
N LEU A 175 -1.27 -0.55 12.80
CA LEU A 175 -2.45 -1.40 12.63
C LEU A 175 -2.17 -2.51 11.61
N SER A 176 -1.45 -2.21 10.52
CA SER A 176 -1.10 -3.21 9.49
C SER A 176 -0.12 -4.29 9.99
N LEU A 177 0.67 -4.00 11.04
CA LEU A 177 1.61 -4.97 11.62
C LEU A 177 0.97 -5.91 12.65
N ALA A 178 -0.26 -5.64 13.10
CA ALA A 178 -0.94 -6.44 14.11
C ALA A 178 -1.70 -7.65 13.54
N GLU A 179 -1.88 -7.71 12.21
CA GLU A 179 -2.69 -8.73 11.52
C GLU A 179 -1.88 -9.63 10.56
N GLY A 180 -0.55 -9.44 10.47
CA GLY A 180 0.37 -10.22 9.62
C GLY A 180 1.03 -11.42 10.30
#